data_AF-A0A0H4LUI1-F1
#
_entry.id   AF-A0A0H4LUI1-F1
#
_cell.length_a   1.000
_cell.length_b   1.000
_cell.length_c   1.000
_cell.angle_alpha   90.00
_cell.angle_beta   90.00
_cell.angle_gamma   90.00
#
_symmetry.space_group_name_H-M   'P 1'
#
loop_
_entity.id
_entity.type
_entity.pdbx_description
1 polymer ?
#
loop_
_entity_poly.entity_id
_entity_poly.type
_entity_poly.pdbx_seq_one_letter_code
_entity_poly.pdbx_strand_id
1 'polypeptide(L)'
;RDGNLQVQATIEATEAALAGLSVGVSLWRGEEQVAAGRQPLGTPAVDERGHYAERVDFSLAVAAPAHWSAETPNCYRAVVTLWRGDELLEAEAWDIGFRRIEIADGLLRLNGKPLLIRGVNRHEHHHLRGQVVTEADMVQDILLMKQNNFNAVRCSHYPNAPRWYELCNRYGLYVVDEAN
;
A
#
# COMPACT_ATOMS: atom_id res chain seq x y z
N ARG A 1 19.61 -1.36 1.15
CA ARG A 1 19.32 -0.18 2.00
C ARG A 1 18.20 -0.60 2.92
N ASP A 2 18.25 -0.22 4.18
CA ASP A 2 17.17 -0.53 5.11
C ASP A 2 15.90 0.25 4.74
N GLY A 3 14.75 -0.31 5.09
CA GLY A 3 13.45 0.30 4.90
C GLY A 3 12.83 0.67 6.25
N ASN A 4 11.82 1.53 6.20
CA ASN A 4 11.00 1.86 7.35
C ASN A 4 9.53 1.83 6.91
N LEU A 5 8.71 1.04 7.59
CA LEU A 5 7.26 1.06 7.41
C LEU A 5 6.68 2.07 8.40
N GLN A 6 6.03 3.10 7.88
CA GLN A 6 5.29 4.07 8.67
C GLN A 6 3.80 3.78 8.52
N VAL A 7 3.09 3.65 9.64
CA VAL A 7 1.64 3.47 9.68
C VAL A 7 1.05 4.62 10.49
N GLN A 8 0.14 5.36 9.87
CA GLN A 8 -0.64 6.38 10.54
C GLN A 8 -2.08 5.86 10.63
N ALA A 9 -2.60 5.73 11.83
CA ALA A 9 -3.97 5.27 12.06
C ALA A 9 -4.72 6.27 12.93
N THR A 10 -6.03 6.38 12.67
CA THR A 10 -6.97 7.18 13.45
C THR A 10 -8.07 6.24 13.93
N ILE A 11 -8.38 6.29 15.23
CA ILE A 11 -9.35 5.41 15.87
C ILE A 11 -10.59 6.25 16.16
N GLU A 12 -11.73 5.83 15.62
CA GLU A 12 -13.01 6.48 15.91
C GLU A 12 -13.64 5.87 17.16
N ALA A 13 -13.53 6.55 18.30
CA ALA A 13 -14.13 6.15 19.56
C ALA A 13 -14.37 7.36 20.47
N THR A 14 -15.13 7.18 21.54
CA THR A 14 -15.25 8.19 22.60
C THR A 14 -13.92 8.35 23.34
N GLU A 15 -13.64 9.54 23.88
CA GLU A 15 -12.40 9.82 24.60
C GLU A 15 -12.13 8.84 25.74
N ALA A 16 -13.17 8.47 26.50
CA ALA A 16 -13.07 7.47 27.57
C ALA A 16 -12.72 6.06 27.04
N ALA A 17 -13.13 5.72 25.81
CA ALA A 17 -12.86 4.43 25.19
C ALA A 17 -11.47 4.37 24.53
N LEU A 18 -10.85 5.52 24.22
CA LEU A 18 -9.47 5.60 23.71
C LEU A 18 -8.43 5.22 24.78
N ALA A 19 -8.73 5.50 26.04
CA ALA A 19 -7.87 5.15 27.15
C ALA A 19 -7.65 3.63 27.24
N GLY A 20 -6.38 3.21 27.25
CA GLY A 20 -6.01 1.79 27.30
C GLY A 20 -6.07 1.06 25.95
N LEU A 21 -6.37 1.76 24.85
CA LEU A 21 -6.20 1.21 23.51
C LEU A 21 -4.74 1.27 23.06
N SER A 22 -4.38 0.34 22.19
CA SER A 22 -3.06 0.29 21.56
C SER A 22 -3.16 -0.32 20.17
N VAL A 23 -2.25 0.10 19.30
CA VAL A 23 -2.14 -0.41 17.94
C VAL A 23 -0.90 -1.29 17.83
N GLY A 24 -1.12 -2.51 17.35
CA GLY A 24 -0.07 -3.43 16.94
C GLY A 24 0.11 -3.39 15.42
N VAL A 25 1.36 -3.36 14.96
CA VAL A 25 1.70 -3.49 13.54
C VAL A 25 2.63 -4.69 13.41
N SER A 26 2.28 -5.62 12.53
CA SER A 26 3.14 -6.74 12.15
C SER A 26 3.30 -6.80 10.65
N LEU A 27 4.49 -7.19 10.19
CA LEU A 27 4.86 -7.24 8.80
C LEU A 27 5.34 -8.65 8.44
N TRP A 28 4.77 -9.21 7.38
CA TRP A 28 4.96 -10.59 7.00
C TRP A 28 5.43 -10.72 5.56
N ARG A 29 6.27 -11.72 5.29
CA ARG A 29 6.64 -12.14 3.94
C ARG A 29 6.34 -13.63 3.81
N GLY A 30 5.22 -13.94 3.14
CA GLY A 30 4.67 -15.30 3.21
C GLY A 30 4.25 -15.60 4.65
N GLU A 31 4.76 -16.71 5.20
CA GLU A 31 4.49 -17.14 6.58
C GLU A 31 5.50 -16.58 7.61
N GLU A 32 6.56 -15.89 7.15
CA GLU A 32 7.60 -15.35 8.03
C GLU A 32 7.22 -13.96 8.54
N GLN A 33 7.20 -13.78 9.86
CA GLN A 33 7.06 -12.48 10.49
C GLN A 33 8.41 -11.75 10.48
N VAL A 34 8.50 -10.69 9.68
CA VAL A 34 9.74 -9.95 9.44
C VAL A 34 9.99 -8.90 10.52
N ALA A 35 8.92 -8.27 11.00
CA ALA A 35 8.98 -7.28 12.06
C ALA A 35 7.61 -7.13 12.72
N ALA A 36 7.57 -6.73 13.98
CA ALA A 36 6.35 -6.24 14.62
C ALA A 36 6.66 -5.35 15.82
N GLY A 37 5.64 -4.62 16.23
CA GLY A 37 5.60 -3.97 17.54
C GLY A 37 4.19 -3.55 17.88
N ARG A 38 4.04 -2.97 19.07
CA ARG A 38 2.77 -2.49 19.59
C ARG A 38 3.02 -1.27 20.46
N GLN A 39 2.16 -0.27 20.35
CA GLN A 39 2.27 0.96 21.13
C GLN A 39 0.89 1.52 21.48
N PRO A 40 0.76 2.28 22.58
CA PRO A 40 -0.48 2.99 22.90
C PRO A 40 -0.82 4.03 21.83
N LEU A 41 -2.08 4.47 21.83
CA LEU A 41 -2.50 5.64 21.04
C LEU A 41 -1.84 6.92 21.57
N GLY A 42 -1.89 7.97 20.75
CA GLY A 42 -1.31 9.27 21.03
C GLY A 42 -0.22 9.62 20.02
N THR A 43 -0.24 10.87 19.57
CA THR A 43 0.84 11.50 18.79
C THR A 43 1.72 12.37 19.67
N PRO A 44 2.92 12.79 19.20
CA PRO A 44 3.62 13.92 19.81
C PRO A 44 2.77 15.19 19.77
N ALA A 45 3.06 16.16 20.64
CA ALA A 45 2.41 17.47 20.56
C ALA A 45 2.73 18.14 19.22
N VAL A 46 1.70 18.60 18.51
CA VAL A 46 1.82 19.19 17.16
C VAL A 46 1.96 20.70 17.25
N ASP A 47 1.18 21.33 18.13
CA ASP A 47 1.15 22.78 18.38
C ASP A 47 0.74 23.08 19.84
N GLU A 48 0.38 24.32 20.15
CA GLU A 48 -0.02 24.72 21.52
C GLU A 48 -1.29 24.02 22.02
N ARG A 49 -2.07 23.38 21.14
CA ARG A 49 -3.28 22.61 21.48
C ARG A 49 -2.96 21.17 21.89
N GLY A 50 -1.71 20.73 21.76
CA GLY A 50 -1.22 19.46 22.26
C GLY A 50 -1.19 18.36 21.20
N HIS A 51 -1.55 17.14 21.61
CA HIS A 51 -1.49 15.93 20.80
C HIS A 51 -2.87 15.46 20.36
N TYR A 52 -2.92 14.64 19.31
CA TYR A 52 -4.10 13.85 18.96
C TYR A 52 -4.09 12.54 19.74
N ALA A 53 -5.05 12.33 20.63
CA ALA A 53 -5.17 11.13 21.47
C ALA A 53 -5.73 9.92 20.70
N GLU A 54 -6.51 10.20 19.66
CA GLU A 54 -7.17 9.22 18.80
C GLU A 54 -6.29 8.72 17.64
N ARG A 55 -5.08 9.26 17.50
CA ARG A 55 -4.15 8.93 16.41
C ARG A 55 -2.94 8.19 16.91
N VAL A 56 -2.29 7.47 16.02
CA VAL A 56 -1.01 6.81 16.28
C VAL A 56 -0.12 6.90 15.05
N ASP A 57 1.13 7.36 15.27
CA ASP A 57 2.20 7.32 14.29
C ASP A 57 3.15 6.16 14.66
N PHE A 58 3.04 5.05 13.93
CA PHE A 58 3.82 3.84 14.16
C PHE A 58 4.99 3.77 13.17
N SER A 59 6.18 3.41 13.64
CA SER A 59 7.36 3.21 12.80
C SER A 59 7.97 1.83 13.04
N LEU A 60 8.16 1.07 11.97
CA LEU A 60 8.74 -0.27 12.03
C LEU A 60 9.95 -0.35 11.08
N ALA A 61 11.14 -0.43 11.66
CA ALA A 61 12.38 -0.58 10.89
C ALA A 61 12.45 -1.99 10.28
N VAL A 62 12.86 -2.06 9.02
CA VAL A 62 13.00 -3.32 8.26
C VAL A 62 14.40 -3.36 7.67
N ALA A 63 15.22 -4.29 8.14
CA ALA A 63 16.56 -4.48 7.61
C ALA A 63 16.50 -5.07 6.20
N ALA A 64 17.22 -4.46 5.25
CA ALA A 64 17.37 -4.92 3.87
C ALA A 64 16.08 -5.54 3.22
N PRO A 65 14.96 -4.80 3.14
CA PRO A 65 13.72 -5.33 2.56
C PRO A 65 13.89 -5.73 1.10
N ALA A 66 13.17 -6.77 0.70
CA ALA A 66 13.05 -7.14 -0.71
C ALA A 66 12.25 -6.04 -1.42
N HIS A 67 12.91 -5.33 -2.34
CA HIS A 67 12.27 -4.19 -3.01
C HIS A 67 11.23 -4.64 -4.02
N TRP A 68 10.13 -3.90 -4.10
CA TRP A 68 9.11 -4.04 -5.12
C TRP A 68 9.52 -3.28 -6.39
N SER A 69 9.29 -3.89 -7.55
CA SER A 69 9.26 -3.24 -8.86
C SER A 69 8.27 -3.94 -9.79
N ALA A 70 7.99 -3.38 -10.96
CA ALA A 70 7.17 -4.06 -11.96
C ALA A 70 7.83 -5.36 -12.46
N GLU A 71 9.17 -5.47 -12.39
CA GLU A 71 9.92 -6.66 -12.79
C GLU A 71 9.98 -7.70 -11.66
N THR A 72 10.01 -7.28 -10.40
CA THR A 72 10.04 -8.17 -9.23
C THR A 72 9.08 -7.63 -8.16
N PRO A 73 7.79 -8.02 -8.19
CA PRO A 73 6.77 -7.48 -7.31
C PRO A 73 6.84 -8.13 -5.91
N ASN A 74 7.92 -7.87 -5.17
CA ASN A 74 8.05 -8.34 -3.80
C ASN A 74 7.02 -7.65 -2.89
N CYS A 75 5.99 -8.39 -2.49
CA CYS A 75 4.95 -7.91 -1.60
C CYS A 75 5.13 -8.49 -0.20
N TYR A 76 4.81 -7.67 0.79
CA TYR A 76 4.66 -8.03 2.20
C TYR A 76 3.21 -7.85 2.60
N ARG A 77 2.78 -8.51 3.68
CA ARG A 77 1.48 -8.28 4.31
C ARG A 77 1.70 -7.48 5.58
N ALA A 78 1.21 -6.25 5.62
CA ALA A 78 1.16 -5.44 6.84
C ALA A 78 -0.20 -5.70 7.51
N VAL A 79 -0.17 -6.13 8.78
CA VAL A 79 -1.37 -6.35 9.60
C VAL A 79 -1.35 -5.34 10.73
N VAL A 80 -2.37 -4.49 10.77
CA VAL A 80 -2.60 -3.48 11.80
C VAL A 80 -3.73 -3.97 12.68
N THR A 81 -3.52 -3.93 13.99
CA THR A 81 -4.42 -4.53 14.98
C THR A 81 -4.73 -3.53 16.07
N LEU A 82 -5.99 -3.42 16.46
CA LEU A 82 -6.44 -2.60 17.58
C LEU A 82 -6.70 -3.49 18.79
N TRP A 83 -6.18 -3.10 19.95
CA TRP A 83 -6.24 -3.90 21.16
C TRP A 83 -6.71 -3.09 22.38
N ARG A 84 -7.37 -3.77 23.32
CA ARG A 84 -7.61 -3.29 24.69
C ARG A 84 -7.05 -4.30 25.68
N GLY A 85 -5.97 -3.95 26.40
CA GLY A 85 -5.25 -4.93 27.20
C GLY A 85 -4.78 -6.11 26.32
N ASP A 86 -5.18 -7.34 26.62
CA ASP A 86 -4.85 -8.51 25.78
C ASP A 86 -5.98 -8.92 24.81
N GLU A 87 -7.08 -8.16 24.78
CA GLU A 87 -8.20 -8.40 23.87
C GLU A 87 -7.93 -7.75 22.50
N LEU A 88 -7.95 -8.56 21.44
CA LEU A 88 -7.95 -8.09 20.06
C LEU A 88 -9.35 -7.60 19.70
N LEU A 89 -9.48 -6.31 19.37
CA LEU A 89 -10.76 -5.72 18.98
C LEU A 89 -10.99 -5.77 17.48
N GLU A 90 -9.97 -5.42 16.69
CA GLU A 90 -10.07 -5.31 15.23
C GLU A 90 -8.71 -5.58 14.57
N ALA A 91 -8.74 -6.07 13.34
CA ALA A 91 -7.56 -6.26 12.52
C ALA A 91 -7.84 -5.89 11.07
N GLU A 92 -6.96 -5.07 10.49
CA GLU A 92 -6.98 -4.68 9.08
C GLU A 92 -5.63 -4.99 8.46
N ALA A 93 -5.60 -5.27 7.15
CA ALA A 93 -4.35 -5.67 6.52
C ALA A 93 -4.24 -5.32 5.04
N TRP A 94 -3.02 -4.94 4.65
CA TRP A 94 -2.69 -4.46 3.31
C TRP A 94 -1.47 -5.17 2.74
N ASP A 95 -1.47 -5.33 1.42
CA ASP A 95 -0.29 -5.79 0.68
C ASP A 95 0.60 -4.57 0.37
N ILE A 96 1.82 -4.55 0.90
CA ILE A 96 2.77 -3.44 0.75
C ILE A 96 4.00 -3.86 -0.07
N GLY A 97 4.57 -2.92 -0.83
CA GLY A 97 5.80 -3.12 -1.59
C GLY A 97 6.84 -2.05 -1.25
N PHE A 98 8.03 -2.46 -0.79
CA PHE A 98 9.11 -1.52 -0.50
C PHE A 98 9.70 -0.97 -1.78
N ARG A 99 9.43 0.30 -2.07
CA ARG A 99 10.00 0.99 -3.23
C ARG A 99 10.29 2.45 -2.92
N ARG A 100 11.26 3.02 -3.63
CA ARG A 100 11.52 4.47 -3.63
C ARG A 100 11.32 5.00 -5.03
N ILE A 101 10.39 5.93 -5.19
CA ILE A 101 10.16 6.67 -6.43
C ILE A 101 10.69 8.08 -6.21
N GLU A 102 11.49 8.59 -7.14
CA GLU A 102 12.04 9.95 -7.04
C GLU A 102 12.24 10.57 -8.43
N ILE A 103 12.15 11.89 -8.50
CA ILE A 103 12.64 12.66 -9.64
C ILE A 103 13.96 13.29 -9.20
N ALA A 104 15.05 12.86 -9.81
CA ALA A 104 16.39 13.34 -9.49
C ALA A 104 17.18 13.55 -10.78
N ASP A 105 17.81 14.72 -10.90
CA ASP A 105 18.55 15.16 -12.09
C ASP A 105 17.70 15.10 -13.37
N GLY A 106 16.42 15.45 -13.26
CA GLY A 106 15.47 15.41 -14.38
C GLY A 106 15.00 14.00 -14.79
N LEU A 107 15.38 12.95 -14.04
CA LEU A 107 15.02 11.57 -14.35
C LEU A 107 14.05 11.01 -13.30
N LEU A 108 12.97 10.36 -13.77
CA LEU A 108 12.13 9.51 -12.92
C LEU A 108 12.89 8.22 -12.61
N ARG A 109 13.11 7.93 -11.33
CA ARG A 109 13.83 6.76 -10.85
C ARG A 109 12.97 5.90 -9.94
N LEU A 110 13.12 4.58 -10.06
CA LEU A 110 12.64 3.60 -9.10
C LEU A 110 13.83 2.91 -8.47
N ASN A 111 13.86 2.86 -7.14
CA ASN A 111 14.93 2.20 -6.38
C ASN A 111 16.33 2.66 -6.82
N GLY A 112 16.45 3.96 -7.16
CA GLY A 112 17.68 4.62 -7.63
C GLY A 112 18.03 4.43 -9.11
N LYS A 113 17.23 3.68 -9.88
CA LYS A 113 17.47 3.44 -11.32
C LYS A 113 16.47 4.22 -12.19
N PRO A 114 16.92 4.92 -13.25
CA PRO A 114 16.02 5.56 -14.20
C PRO A 114 15.02 4.57 -14.81
N LEU A 115 13.75 4.96 -14.89
CA LEU A 115 12.70 4.16 -15.49
C LEU A 115 12.54 4.47 -16.98
N LEU A 116 12.37 3.41 -17.78
CA LEU A 116 11.76 3.50 -19.10
C LEU A 116 10.31 3.03 -18.98
N ILE A 117 9.36 3.95 -19.10
CA ILE A 117 7.93 3.64 -19.05
C ILE A 117 7.49 3.08 -20.41
N ARG A 118 7.04 1.82 -20.40
CA ARG A 118 6.35 1.16 -21.51
C ARG A 118 4.89 1.04 -21.07
N GLY A 119 4.17 2.14 -21.24
CA GLY A 119 2.84 2.34 -20.69
C GLY A 119 1.72 2.25 -21.72
N VAL A 120 0.52 1.93 -21.26
CA VAL A 120 -0.72 1.94 -22.04
C VAL A 120 -1.84 2.66 -21.27
N ASN A 121 -2.80 3.26 -21.98
CA ASN A 121 -4.04 3.74 -21.38
C ASN A 121 -5.06 2.59 -21.36
N ARG A 122 -5.76 2.42 -20.24
CA ARG A 122 -6.81 1.41 -20.11
C ARG A 122 -8.09 2.05 -19.58
N HIS A 123 -9.21 1.74 -20.24
CA HIS A 123 -10.55 1.97 -19.71
C HIS A 123 -11.11 0.68 -19.12
N GLU A 124 -12.00 0.80 -18.12
CA GLU A 124 -12.80 -0.32 -17.66
C GLU A 124 -13.92 -0.59 -18.67
N HIS A 125 -13.72 -1.60 -19.51
CA HIS A 125 -14.70 -1.98 -20.52
C HIS A 125 -14.63 -3.48 -20.83
N HIS A 126 -15.80 -4.10 -20.88
CA HIS A 126 -16.01 -5.43 -21.43
C HIS A 126 -17.13 -5.38 -22.47
N HIS A 127 -16.87 -5.93 -23.66
CA HIS A 127 -17.75 -5.83 -24.83
C HIS A 127 -19.21 -6.26 -24.58
N LEU A 128 -19.47 -7.22 -23.68
CA LEU A 128 -20.84 -7.65 -23.32
C LEU A 128 -21.42 -6.98 -22.08
N ARG A 129 -20.58 -6.43 -21.19
CA ARG A 129 -20.99 -5.96 -19.85
C ARG A 129 -20.84 -4.45 -19.66
N GLY A 130 -20.40 -3.74 -20.70
CA GLY A 130 -20.08 -2.32 -20.60
C GLY A 130 -18.93 -2.11 -19.61
N GLN A 131 -19.09 -1.19 -18.66
CA GLN A 131 -18.05 -0.82 -17.70
C GLN A 131 -17.93 -1.80 -16.51
N VAL A 132 -18.74 -2.86 -16.48
CA VAL A 132 -18.65 -3.89 -15.43
C VAL A 132 -17.59 -4.93 -15.82
N VAL A 133 -16.36 -4.69 -15.35
CA VAL A 133 -15.22 -5.61 -15.48
C VAL A 133 -15.12 -6.54 -14.26
N THR A 134 -14.76 -7.79 -14.52
CA THR A 134 -14.52 -8.80 -13.48
C THR A 134 -13.03 -8.91 -13.17
N GLU A 135 -12.68 -9.56 -12.05
CA GLU A 135 -11.28 -9.88 -11.74
C GLU A 135 -10.61 -10.71 -12.84
N ALA A 136 -11.34 -11.64 -13.47
CA ALA A 136 -10.80 -12.42 -14.57
C ALA A 136 -10.43 -11.55 -15.78
N ASP A 137 -11.28 -10.56 -16.13
CA ASP A 137 -10.97 -9.60 -17.19
C ASP A 137 -9.72 -8.76 -16.85
N MET A 138 -9.65 -8.27 -15.60
CA MET A 138 -8.51 -7.50 -15.12
C MET A 138 -7.20 -8.30 -15.18
N VAL A 139 -7.22 -9.56 -14.71
CA VAL A 139 -6.06 -10.44 -14.78
C VAL A 139 -5.67 -10.71 -16.24
N GLN A 140 -6.64 -10.94 -17.12
CA GLN A 140 -6.38 -11.13 -18.54
C GLN A 140 -5.68 -9.90 -19.16
N ASP A 141 -6.17 -8.69 -18.88
CA ASP A 141 -5.55 -7.45 -19.34
C ASP A 141 -4.10 -7.33 -18.85
N ILE A 142 -3.87 -7.60 -17.56
CA ILE A 142 -2.54 -7.58 -16.93
C ILE A 142 -1.60 -8.56 -17.61
N LEU A 143 -2.03 -9.82 -17.80
CA LEU A 143 -1.20 -10.85 -18.42
C LEU A 143 -0.85 -10.48 -19.87
N LEU A 144 -1.82 -9.98 -20.65
CA LEU A 144 -1.59 -9.53 -22.01
C LEU A 144 -0.59 -8.37 -22.07
N MET A 145 -0.72 -7.37 -21.19
CA MET A 145 0.24 -6.28 -21.08
C MET A 145 1.65 -6.79 -20.77
N LYS A 146 1.78 -7.66 -19.76
CA LYS A 146 3.07 -8.20 -19.32
C LYS A 146 3.74 -9.08 -20.38
N GLN A 147 2.97 -9.91 -21.07
CA GLN A 147 3.44 -10.74 -22.20
C GLN A 147 3.92 -9.89 -23.37
N ASN A 148 3.38 -8.67 -23.53
CA ASN A 148 3.76 -7.72 -24.58
C ASN A 148 4.73 -6.63 -24.08
N ASN A 149 5.48 -6.92 -23.01
CA ASN A 149 6.56 -6.07 -22.48
C ASN A 149 6.13 -4.70 -21.93
N PHE A 150 4.83 -4.49 -21.64
CA PHE A 150 4.37 -3.31 -20.90
C PHE A 150 4.72 -3.46 -19.42
N ASN A 151 5.09 -2.32 -18.80
CA ASN A 151 5.41 -2.25 -17.37
C ASN A 151 4.56 -1.20 -16.63
N ALA A 152 3.71 -0.46 -17.34
CA ALA A 152 2.87 0.57 -16.74
C ALA A 152 1.49 0.65 -17.39
N VAL A 153 0.53 1.17 -16.63
CA VAL A 153 -0.83 1.45 -17.07
C VAL A 153 -1.33 2.76 -16.47
N ARG A 154 -2.06 3.53 -17.27
CA ARG A 154 -2.78 4.73 -16.81
C ARG A 154 -4.27 4.42 -16.73
N CYS A 155 -4.89 4.73 -15.59
CA CYS A 155 -6.32 4.60 -15.34
C CYS A 155 -7.08 5.75 -16.03
N SER A 156 -7.30 5.65 -17.33
CA SER A 156 -7.99 6.71 -18.09
C SER A 156 -9.50 6.62 -17.89
N HIS A 157 -10.23 7.66 -17.51
CA HIS A 157 -9.82 8.97 -16.99
C HIS A 157 -10.43 9.16 -15.60
N TYR A 158 -10.33 8.11 -14.78
CA TYR A 158 -11.03 7.99 -13.51
C TYR A 158 -10.40 6.89 -12.65
N PRO A 159 -10.62 6.91 -11.33
CA PRO A 159 -10.21 5.82 -10.45
C PRO A 159 -10.86 4.51 -10.91
N ASN A 160 -10.04 3.47 -11.09
CA ASN A 160 -10.52 2.14 -11.47
C ASN A 160 -11.03 1.38 -10.22
N ALA A 161 -11.58 0.18 -10.39
CA ALA A 161 -11.99 -0.65 -9.26
C ALA A 161 -10.84 -0.90 -8.26
N PRO A 162 -11.06 -0.87 -6.93
CA PRO A 162 -10.00 -1.07 -5.93
C PRO A 162 -9.16 -2.34 -6.16
N ARG A 163 -9.82 -3.41 -6.62
CA ARG A 163 -9.18 -4.69 -6.96
C ARG A 163 -8.12 -4.57 -8.05
N TRP A 164 -8.25 -3.62 -8.98
CA TRP A 164 -7.26 -3.35 -10.02
C TRP A 164 -5.88 -3.04 -9.44
N TYR A 165 -5.82 -2.17 -8.44
CA TYR A 165 -4.56 -1.73 -7.82
C TYR A 165 -3.89 -2.88 -7.06
N GLU A 166 -4.68 -3.72 -6.37
CA GLU A 166 -4.19 -4.92 -5.69
C GLU A 166 -3.56 -5.91 -6.68
N LEU A 167 -4.22 -6.12 -7.83
CA LEU A 167 -3.70 -6.98 -8.88
C LEU A 167 -2.43 -6.37 -9.51
N CYS A 168 -2.40 -5.08 -9.83
CA CYS A 168 -1.19 -4.41 -10.33
C CYS A 168 -0.03 -4.50 -9.35
N ASN A 169 -0.30 -4.44 -8.04
CA ASN A 169 0.70 -4.63 -7.01
C ASN A 169 1.29 -6.06 -7.06
N ARG A 170 0.43 -7.08 -7.17
CA ARG A 170 0.84 -8.50 -7.19
C ARG A 170 1.53 -8.93 -8.48
N TYR A 171 1.04 -8.48 -9.64
CA TYR A 171 1.58 -8.87 -10.95
C TYR A 171 2.71 -7.94 -11.43
N GLY A 172 2.90 -6.79 -10.79
CA GLY A 172 3.95 -5.83 -11.10
C GLY A 172 3.65 -4.96 -12.31
N LEU A 173 2.85 -3.91 -12.11
CA LEU A 173 2.66 -2.80 -13.04
C LEU A 173 2.77 -1.47 -12.32
N TYR A 174 3.42 -0.49 -12.92
CA TYR A 174 3.37 0.91 -12.47
C TYR A 174 2.03 1.52 -12.86
N VAL A 175 1.30 2.07 -11.90
CA VAL A 175 -0.03 2.64 -12.13
C VAL A 175 0.03 4.16 -12.02
N VAL A 176 -0.56 4.84 -13.01
CA VAL A 176 -0.94 6.25 -12.89
C VAL A 176 -2.43 6.29 -12.59
N ASP A 177 -2.76 6.68 -11.36
CA ASP A 177 -4.13 6.92 -10.94
C ASP A 177 -4.58 8.32 -11.38
N GLU A 178 -5.82 8.45 -11.86
CA GLU A 178 -6.34 9.70 -12.41
C GLU A 178 -7.72 10.00 -11.82
N ALA A 179 -7.91 11.22 -11.33
CA ALA A 179 -9.20 11.68 -10.83
C ALA A 179 -10.22 11.84 -11.97
N ASN A 180 -11.49 11.57 -11.66
CA ASN A 180 -12.63 11.76 -12.58
C ASN A 180 -13.04 13.23 -12.67
#